data_AF-A0A5B7HYN3-F1
#
_entry.id   AF-A0A5B7HYN3-F1
#
_cell.length_a   1.000
_cell.length_b   1.000
_cell.length_c   1.000
_cell.angle_alpha   90.00
_cell.angle_beta   90.00
_cell.angle_gamma   90.00
#
_symmetry.space_group_name_H-M   'P 1'
#
loop_
_entity.id
_entity.type
_entity.pdbx_description
1 polymer ?
#
loop_
_entity_poly.entity_id
_entity_poly.type
_entity_poly.pdbx_seq_one_letter_code
_entity_poly.pdbx_strand_id
1 'polypeptide(L)'
;MYDTVVCTYVCLAQINRDGLSRVNTVDNIAAFAELFGITLPSEDKVANQKYTAGGEEQRVATSTALILSDIDFFLSDVLEMATMATCKPEVRTVELDLPKQANTLFYPTCVRLEQCGGCCYGPLLTCRPKVTKVVRYKVLKTVVNRSSNIDTARSRSDSRRQRRRRRRRRRETVPSYHVVEAIKHVQCECGCKVQEQDCNPTIHNYLQSECACVCKRRDEEAKCEQQSSIKYWEKDSCACYCRKPVECGTGEFFSQDSCK
;
A
#
# COMPACT_ATOMS: atom_id res chain seq x y z
N MET A 1 45.81 0.36 -36.68
CA MET A 1 44.95 1.40 -37.28
C MET A 1 43.61 1.29 -36.59
N TYR A 2 43.41 2.11 -35.57
CA TYR A 2 42.19 2.16 -34.75
C TYR A 2 41.28 3.23 -35.35
N ASP A 3 40.01 2.93 -35.59
CA ASP A 3 38.94 3.93 -35.73
C ASP A 3 37.58 3.25 -35.51
N THR A 4 36.97 3.42 -34.32
CA THR A 4 36.05 4.51 -33.92
C THR A 4 34.62 4.32 -34.44
N VAL A 5 33.84 3.52 -33.69
CA VAL A 5 32.37 3.53 -33.78
C VAL A 5 31.86 4.75 -33.04
N VAL A 6 31.43 5.76 -33.80
CA VAL A 6 30.80 6.98 -33.29
C VAL A 6 29.40 6.63 -32.81
N CYS A 7 29.22 6.69 -31.50
CA CYS A 7 27.93 6.58 -30.82
C CYS A 7 27.20 7.93 -30.96
N THR A 8 26.24 8.04 -31.88
CA THR A 8 25.41 9.25 -32.02
C THR A 8 24.26 9.25 -31.01
N TYR A 9 24.49 9.97 -29.92
CA TYR A 9 23.55 10.79 -29.16
C TYR A 9 22.09 10.31 -29.00
N VAL A 10 21.81 9.68 -27.85
CA VAL A 10 20.52 9.86 -27.17
C VAL A 10 20.61 11.14 -26.35
N CYS A 11 19.83 12.16 -26.71
CA CYS A 11 19.67 13.37 -25.91
C CYS A 11 19.06 13.01 -24.55
N LEU A 12 19.88 13.09 -23.49
CA LEU A 12 19.39 13.16 -22.12
C LEU A 12 18.68 14.51 -21.93
N ALA A 13 17.35 14.50 -22.04
CA ALA A 13 16.53 15.61 -21.59
C ALA A 13 16.71 15.76 -20.06
N GLN A 14 17.39 16.82 -19.62
CA GLN A 14 17.43 17.18 -18.20
C GLN A 14 16.04 17.68 -17.80
N ILE A 15 15.26 16.80 -17.15
CA ILE A 15 13.97 17.18 -16.59
C ILE A 15 14.24 18.11 -15.39
N ASN A 16 13.88 19.40 -15.53
CA ASN A 16 13.97 20.39 -14.47
C ASN A 16 13.01 20.03 -13.31
N ARG A 17 13.35 20.40 -12.07
CA ARG A 17 12.55 20.14 -10.85
C ARG A 17 11.14 20.72 -10.94
N ASP A 18 10.96 21.81 -11.68
CA ASP A 18 9.66 22.43 -11.97
C ASP A 18 8.84 21.67 -13.04
N GLY A 19 9.48 20.79 -13.82
CA GLY A 19 8.82 19.89 -14.76
C GLY A 19 8.19 18.68 -14.05
N LEU A 20 8.89 18.10 -13.05
CA LEU A 20 8.39 16.96 -12.28
C LEU A 20 7.15 17.27 -11.43
N SER A 21 6.98 18.51 -10.96
CA SER A 21 5.77 18.90 -10.22
C SER A 21 4.53 19.03 -11.11
N ARG A 22 4.72 19.34 -12.40
CA ARG A 22 3.62 19.50 -13.36
C ARG A 22 3.16 18.18 -13.97
N VAL A 23 4.00 17.13 -14.00
CA VAL A 23 3.61 15.81 -14.53
C VAL A 23 2.48 15.17 -13.71
N ASN A 24 2.42 15.41 -12.40
CA ASN A 24 1.35 14.89 -11.53
C ASN A 24 0.00 15.60 -11.70
N THR A 25 -0.08 16.65 -12.53
CA THR A 25 -1.30 17.41 -12.82
C THR A 25 -1.79 17.25 -14.26
N VAL A 26 -1.19 16.33 -15.02
CA VAL A 26 -1.55 16.09 -16.41
C VAL A 26 -2.42 14.84 -16.51
N ASP A 27 -3.70 15.03 -16.80
CA ASP A 27 -4.70 13.95 -16.80
C ASP A 27 -4.86 13.27 -18.19
N ASN A 28 -4.17 13.76 -19.23
CA ASN A 28 -4.25 13.19 -20.59
C ASN A 28 -2.90 13.26 -21.33
N ILE A 29 -2.64 12.21 -22.14
CA ILE A 29 -1.49 12.03 -23.03
C ILE A 29 -1.25 13.24 -23.95
N ALA A 30 -2.30 13.91 -24.44
CA ALA A 30 -2.15 15.10 -25.30
C ALA A 30 -1.43 16.27 -24.57
N ALA A 31 -1.81 16.52 -23.32
CA ALA A 31 -1.21 17.57 -22.49
C ALA A 31 0.21 17.19 -22.01
N PHE A 32 0.50 15.90 -21.88
CA PHE A 32 1.86 15.41 -21.60
C PHE A 32 2.79 15.67 -22.79
N ALA A 33 2.30 15.38 -24.01
CA ALA A 33 3.08 15.57 -25.22
C ALA A 33 3.42 17.04 -25.49
N GLU A 34 2.49 17.97 -25.21
CA GLU A 34 2.73 19.41 -25.30
C GLU A 34 3.79 19.89 -24.30
N LEU A 35 3.75 19.38 -23.05
CA LEU A 35 4.69 19.77 -21.99
C LEU A 35 6.14 19.38 -22.29
N PHE A 36 6.34 18.28 -23.04
CA PHE A 36 7.66 17.76 -23.39
C PHE A 36 8.04 17.94 -24.87
N GLY A 37 7.22 18.66 -25.64
CA GLY A 37 7.47 18.91 -27.07
C GLY A 37 7.49 17.62 -27.92
N ILE A 38 6.72 16.61 -27.52
CA ILE A 38 6.57 15.35 -28.24
C ILE A 38 5.47 15.54 -29.28
N THR A 39 5.75 15.28 -30.55
CA THR A 39 4.73 15.26 -31.60
C THR A 39 3.98 13.94 -31.56
N LEU A 40 2.71 13.97 -31.14
CA LEU A 40 1.83 12.79 -31.24
C LEU A 40 1.36 12.60 -32.69
N PRO A 41 1.29 11.36 -33.19
CA PRO A 41 0.67 11.08 -34.48
C PRO A 41 -0.82 11.43 -34.42
N SER A 42 -1.33 12.12 -35.44
CA SER A 42 -2.77 12.43 -35.56
C SER A 42 -3.60 11.15 -35.66
N GLU A 43 -4.77 11.12 -35.01
CA GLU A 43 -5.66 9.95 -34.90
C GLU A 43 -6.10 9.35 -36.25
N ASP A 44 -5.93 10.08 -37.36
CA ASP A 44 -6.30 9.63 -38.71
C ASP A 44 -5.35 8.59 -39.35
N LYS A 45 -4.32 8.09 -38.64
CA LYS A 45 -3.37 7.09 -39.22
C LYS A 45 -3.11 5.83 -38.39
N VAL A 46 -3.89 5.57 -37.33
CA VAL A 46 -3.83 4.27 -36.61
C VAL A 46 -4.99 3.34 -36.99
N ALA A 47 -6.03 3.85 -37.65
CA ALA A 47 -7.06 3.03 -38.27
C ALA A 47 -6.71 2.78 -39.75
N ASN A 48 -5.81 1.83 -40.04
CA ASN A 48 -5.80 1.02 -41.27
C ASN A 48 -4.53 0.15 -41.34
N GLN A 49 -4.46 -0.86 -40.47
CA GLN A 49 -3.79 -2.10 -40.82
C GLN A 49 -4.82 -3.23 -40.73
N LYS A 50 -5.63 -3.35 -41.79
CA LYS A 50 -6.44 -4.54 -42.03
C LYS A 50 -5.59 -5.52 -42.84
N TYR A 51 -5.37 -6.70 -42.28
CA TYR A 51 -4.96 -7.89 -43.02
C TYR A 51 -6.00 -8.18 -44.09
N THR A 52 -5.55 -8.30 -45.34
CA THR A 52 -6.37 -8.70 -46.47
C THR A 52 -6.43 -10.22 -46.56
N ALA A 53 -7.64 -10.78 -46.44
CA ALA A 53 -7.98 -12.08 -47.01
C ALA A 53 -9.38 -11.99 -47.61
N GLY A 54 -9.45 -12.04 -48.95
CA GLY A 54 -10.59 -12.55 -49.72
C GLY A 54 -11.89 -11.74 -49.74
N GLY A 55 -12.10 -11.03 -50.86
CA GLY A 55 -13.32 -11.09 -51.68
C GLY A 55 -14.69 -10.78 -51.06
N GLU A 56 -15.26 -9.64 -51.45
CA GLU A 56 -16.44 -9.49 -52.32
C GLU A 56 -17.36 -8.35 -51.87
N GLU A 57 -17.64 -7.46 -52.82
CA GLU A 57 -18.33 -6.19 -52.66
C GLU A 57 -19.83 -6.37 -52.85
N GLN A 58 -20.64 -5.97 -51.86
CA GLN A 58 -22.06 -5.71 -52.09
C GLN A 58 -22.56 -4.55 -51.22
N ARG A 59 -22.96 -3.49 -51.91
CA ARG A 59 -23.64 -2.32 -51.36
C ARG A 59 -25.12 -2.65 -51.16
N VAL A 60 -25.64 -2.51 -49.95
CA VAL A 60 -27.05 -2.20 -49.73
C VAL A 60 -27.16 -1.08 -48.70
N ALA A 61 -27.85 -0.03 -49.10
CA ALA A 61 -28.05 1.20 -48.36
C ALA A 61 -29.09 1.05 -47.24
N THR A 62 -28.94 1.90 -46.22
CA THR A 62 -30.00 2.50 -45.39
C THR A 62 -30.90 1.57 -44.57
N SER A 63 -30.66 1.54 -43.25
CA SER A 63 -31.68 1.93 -42.24
C SER A 63 -31.02 2.09 -40.86
N THR A 64 -30.66 3.32 -40.51
CA THR A 64 -29.93 3.71 -39.29
C THR A 64 -30.84 3.85 -38.06
N ALA A 65 -31.75 2.91 -37.80
CA ALA A 65 -32.71 3.09 -36.70
C ALA A 65 -33.03 1.85 -35.83
N LEU A 66 -32.45 0.67 -36.07
CA LEU A 66 -32.78 -0.52 -35.26
C LEU A 66 -31.58 -1.35 -34.76
N ILE A 67 -30.34 -0.88 -34.90
CA ILE A 67 -29.13 -1.62 -34.44
C ILE A 67 -28.51 -0.98 -33.18
N LEU A 68 -29.30 -0.32 -32.33
CA LEU A 68 -28.83 0.22 -31.05
C LEU A 68 -29.45 -0.47 -29.82
N SER A 69 -30.44 -1.35 -29.99
CA SER A 69 -30.97 -2.15 -28.87
C SER A 69 -30.28 -3.51 -28.70
N ASP A 70 -29.61 -4.01 -29.73
CA ASP A 70 -29.02 -5.36 -29.71
C ASP A 70 -27.51 -5.35 -29.39
N ILE A 71 -26.86 -4.17 -29.40
CA ILE A 71 -25.44 -4.03 -29.05
C ILE A 71 -25.25 -3.95 -27.52
N ASP A 72 -26.24 -3.43 -26.78
CA ASP A 72 -26.20 -3.34 -25.32
C ASP A 72 -26.51 -4.66 -24.61
N PHE A 73 -27.10 -5.64 -25.31
CA PHE A 73 -27.39 -6.97 -24.73
C PHE A 73 -26.17 -7.91 -24.77
N PHE A 74 -25.32 -7.79 -25.78
CA PHE A 74 -24.16 -8.68 -25.99
C PHE A 74 -22.89 -8.30 -25.21
N LEU A 75 -22.86 -7.15 -24.52
CA LEU A 75 -21.71 -6.72 -23.70
C LEU A 75 -21.79 -7.12 -22.22
N SER A 76 -22.86 -7.81 -21.79
CA SER A 76 -23.09 -8.12 -20.38
C SER A 76 -22.42 -9.41 -19.87
N ASP A 77 -21.78 -10.21 -20.74
CA ASP A 77 -21.33 -11.56 -20.38
C ASP A 77 -19.88 -11.89 -20.78
N VAL A 78 -18.97 -10.91 -20.70
CA VAL A 78 -17.53 -11.21 -20.57
C VAL A 78 -17.20 -11.22 -19.07
N LEU A 79 -17.72 -12.22 -18.36
CA LEU A 79 -17.31 -12.49 -16.99
C LEU A 79 -15.92 -13.14 -17.01
N GLU A 80 -14.89 -12.34 -16.77
CA GLU A 80 -13.56 -12.88 -16.49
C GLU A 80 -13.62 -13.68 -15.17
N MET A 81 -13.32 -14.98 -15.25
CA MET A 81 -13.27 -15.84 -14.08
C MET A 81 -12.18 -15.34 -13.12
N ALA A 82 -12.56 -15.10 -11.86
CA ALA A 82 -11.62 -14.66 -10.85
C ALA A 82 -10.56 -15.75 -10.57
N THR A 83 -9.29 -15.44 -10.83
CA THR A 83 -8.17 -16.26 -10.38
C THR A 83 -7.72 -15.80 -9.00
N MET A 84 -7.56 -16.73 -8.08
CA MET A 84 -7.04 -16.43 -6.75
C MET A 84 -5.59 -15.95 -6.80
N ALA A 85 -5.30 -14.85 -6.11
CA ALA A 85 -3.94 -14.41 -5.88
C ALA A 85 -3.23 -15.35 -4.91
N THR A 86 -2.24 -16.09 -5.37
CA THR A 86 -1.41 -16.96 -4.51
C THR A 86 -0.57 -16.15 -3.52
N CYS A 87 -0.46 -16.60 -2.27
CA CYS A 87 0.39 -15.98 -1.24
C CYS A 87 1.87 -15.93 -1.68
N LYS A 88 2.37 -14.72 -1.96
CA LYS A 88 3.76 -14.49 -2.41
C LYS A 88 4.24 -13.09 -2.01
N PRO A 89 5.55 -12.81 -2.06
CA PRO A 89 6.06 -11.45 -1.89
C PRO A 89 5.59 -10.55 -3.04
N GLU A 90 4.97 -9.43 -2.69
CA GLU A 90 4.47 -8.42 -3.62
C GLU A 90 5.00 -7.04 -3.22
N VAL A 91 5.22 -6.18 -4.21
CA VAL A 91 5.73 -4.83 -3.97
C VAL A 91 4.60 -3.96 -3.43
N ARG A 92 4.67 -3.57 -2.16
CA ARG A 92 3.72 -2.64 -1.54
C ARG A 92 4.42 -1.42 -0.95
N THR A 93 3.66 -0.37 -0.69
CA THR A 93 4.12 0.80 0.05
C THR A 93 4.21 0.48 1.53
N VAL A 94 5.39 0.64 2.12
CA VAL A 94 5.65 0.44 3.56
C VAL A 94 6.08 1.78 4.15
N GLU A 95 5.40 2.18 5.22
CA GLU A 95 5.79 3.36 6.00
C GLU A 95 7.07 3.06 6.78
N LEU A 96 8.00 4.01 6.76
CA LEU A 96 9.27 3.89 7.48
C LEU A 96 9.08 4.32 8.94
N ASP A 97 9.70 3.59 9.87
CA ASP A 97 9.71 3.97 11.29
C ASP A 97 10.68 5.15 11.50
N LEU A 98 10.12 6.36 11.40
CA LEU A 98 10.87 7.61 11.45
C LEU A 98 10.63 8.31 12.79
N PRO A 99 11.67 8.91 13.38
CA PRO A 99 11.54 9.52 14.70
C PRO A 99 10.66 10.78 14.62
N LYS A 100 9.67 10.87 15.52
CA LYS A 100 8.77 12.03 15.65
C LYS A 100 9.48 13.16 16.42
N GLN A 101 10.30 13.96 15.73
CA GLN A 101 11.07 15.07 16.33
C GLN A 101 10.48 16.44 15.92
N ALA A 102 10.39 17.37 16.87
CA ALA A 102 9.99 18.75 16.57
C ALA A 102 10.97 19.41 15.58
N ASN A 103 10.44 20.22 14.67
CA ASN A 103 11.22 20.95 13.66
C ASN A 103 12.14 20.08 12.78
N THR A 104 11.86 18.78 12.64
CA THR A 104 12.61 17.89 11.75
C THR A 104 11.66 17.20 10.79
N LEU A 105 11.97 17.26 9.50
CA LEU A 105 11.22 16.59 8.44
C LEU A 105 12.09 15.51 7.80
N PHE A 106 11.45 14.37 7.54
CA PHE A 106 12.07 13.23 6.86
C PHE A 106 11.42 13.01 5.50
N TYR A 107 12.22 12.70 4.48
CA TYR A 107 11.71 12.42 3.13
C TYR A 107 12.55 11.34 2.41
N PRO A 108 11.93 10.35 1.75
CA PRO A 108 10.50 10.03 1.77
C PRO A 108 10.07 9.42 3.12
N THR A 109 8.77 9.41 3.41
CA THR A 109 8.21 8.76 4.62
C THR A 109 7.81 7.30 4.40
N CYS A 110 7.67 6.89 3.14
CA CYS A 110 7.36 5.52 2.75
C CYS A 110 8.22 5.07 1.58
N VAL A 111 8.37 3.76 1.42
CA VAL A 111 9.14 3.14 0.33
C VAL A 111 8.37 1.96 -0.25
N ARG A 112 8.67 1.61 -1.51
CA ARG A 112 8.18 0.36 -2.11
C ARG A 112 9.10 -0.78 -1.70
N LEU A 113 8.54 -1.79 -1.02
CA LEU A 113 9.27 -2.93 -0.50
C LEU A 113 8.45 -4.20 -0.67
N GLU A 114 9.13 -5.33 -0.93
CA GLU A 114 8.46 -6.63 -1.02
C GLU A 114 7.95 -7.06 0.35
N GLN A 115 6.67 -7.40 0.37
CA GLN A 115 5.94 -7.81 1.55
C GLN A 115 4.96 -8.90 1.16
N CYS A 116 4.59 -9.74 2.12
CA CYS A 116 3.69 -10.86 1.84
C CYS A 116 2.28 -10.33 1.56
N GLY A 117 1.74 -10.76 0.42
CA GLY A 117 0.41 -10.44 -0.08
C GLY A 117 -0.21 -11.64 -0.76
N GLY A 118 -1.49 -11.52 -1.10
CA GLY A 118 -2.30 -12.59 -1.69
C GLY A 118 -3.24 -13.28 -0.70
N CYS A 119 -3.89 -14.33 -1.20
CA CYS A 119 -4.96 -15.04 -0.53
C CYS A 119 -4.49 -16.42 -0.05
N CYS A 120 -5.13 -16.91 1.02
CA CYS A 120 -4.94 -18.24 1.57
C CYS A 120 -6.27 -19.02 1.59
N TYR A 121 -6.18 -20.34 1.58
CA TYR A 121 -7.33 -21.24 1.58
C TYR A 121 -7.93 -21.36 2.99
N GLY A 122 -8.70 -20.36 3.41
CA GLY A 122 -9.50 -20.42 4.62
C GLY A 122 -9.47 -19.16 5.49
N PRO A 123 -10.51 -18.94 6.30
CA PRO A 123 -10.68 -17.71 7.06
C PRO A 123 -9.72 -17.59 8.27
N LEU A 124 -9.13 -18.69 8.72
CA LEU A 124 -8.20 -18.73 9.86
C LEU A 124 -6.74 -18.52 9.47
N LEU A 125 -6.44 -18.54 8.16
CA LEU A 125 -5.10 -18.38 7.61
C LEU A 125 -4.87 -16.95 7.11
N THR A 126 -3.62 -16.52 7.11
CA THR A 126 -3.16 -15.25 6.54
C THR A 126 -1.78 -15.42 5.94
N CYS A 127 -1.47 -14.64 4.91
CA CYS A 127 -0.18 -14.71 4.21
C CYS A 127 0.90 -14.04 5.07
N ARG A 128 1.78 -14.85 5.67
CA ARG A 128 2.82 -14.39 6.62
C ARG A 128 4.22 -14.57 6.03
N PRO A 129 5.20 -13.77 6.48
CA PRO A 129 6.59 -13.96 6.09
C PRO A 129 7.18 -15.22 6.75
N LYS A 130 7.76 -16.09 5.91
CA LYS A 130 8.59 -17.22 6.34
C LYS A 130 10.06 -16.82 6.49
N VAL A 131 10.53 -16.00 5.55
CA VAL A 131 11.91 -15.50 5.52
C VAL A 131 11.89 -13.99 5.32
N THR A 132 12.59 -13.28 6.20
CA THR A 132 12.72 -11.82 6.16
C THR A 132 14.18 -11.39 6.03
N LYS A 133 14.39 -10.19 5.51
CA LYS A 133 15.71 -9.56 5.35
C LYS A 133 15.63 -8.09 5.74
N VAL A 134 16.56 -7.63 6.58
CA VAL A 134 16.64 -6.22 6.95
C VAL A 134 17.29 -5.43 5.81
N VAL A 135 16.64 -4.34 5.40
CA VAL A 135 17.12 -3.40 4.37
C VAL A 135 17.27 -2.02 5.00
N ARG A 136 18.39 -1.36 4.73
CA ARG A 136 18.68 -0.02 5.27
C ARG A 136 18.46 1.05 4.22
N TYR A 137 17.66 2.05 4.54
CA TYR A 137 17.36 3.19 3.69
C TYR A 137 18.00 4.46 4.25
N LYS A 138 18.51 5.31 3.35
CA LYS A 138 18.92 6.68 3.68
C LYS A 138 17.77 7.61 3.34
N VAL A 139 17.14 8.20 4.35
CA VAL A 139 16.12 9.25 4.17
C VAL A 139 16.75 10.61 4.37
N LEU A 140 16.29 11.61 3.63
CA LEU A 140 16.70 12.99 3.83
C LEU A 140 16.15 13.49 5.16
N LYS A 141 17.01 14.18 5.92
CA LYS A 141 16.67 14.85 7.18
C LYS A 141 16.84 16.35 6.98
N THR A 142 15.79 17.12 7.22
CA THR A 142 15.86 18.59 7.18
C THR A 142 15.36 19.18 8.49
N VAL A 143 16.10 20.14 9.03
CA VAL A 143 15.69 20.88 10.24
C VAL A 143 14.98 22.15 9.79
N VAL A 144 13.70 22.28 10.17
CA VAL A 144 12.87 23.45 9.90
C VAL A 144 13.11 24.47 11.01
N ASN A 145 14.06 25.38 10.81
CA ASN A 145 14.16 26.55 11.66
C ASN A 145 12.99 27.48 11.37
N ARG A 146 12.03 27.59 12.31
CA ARG A 146 10.90 28.53 12.24
C ARG A 146 11.30 30.01 12.38
N SER A 147 12.59 30.33 12.45
CA SER A 147 13.10 31.70 12.59
C SER A 147 14.04 32.12 11.47
N SER A 148 13.78 33.32 10.95
CA SER A 148 14.53 34.16 9.99
C SER A 148 14.27 33.98 8.49
N ASN A 149 13.25 34.66 7.94
CA ASN A 149 13.47 36.00 7.34
C ASN A 149 12.18 36.61 6.74
N ILE A 150 11.56 37.53 7.50
CA ILE A 150 11.11 38.80 6.94
C ILE A 150 12.40 39.53 6.53
N ASP A 151 12.96 39.19 5.38
CA ASP A 151 13.91 40.06 4.68
C ASP A 151 13.09 40.82 3.66
N THR A 152 12.56 41.96 4.08
CA THR A 152 12.06 42.98 3.17
C THR A 152 13.18 43.31 2.18
N ALA A 153 13.02 42.83 0.96
CA ALA A 153 13.87 43.18 -0.17
C ALA A 153 13.74 44.68 -0.43
N ARG A 154 14.64 45.49 0.13
CA ARG A 154 14.90 46.88 -0.30
C ARG A 154 16.24 47.38 0.22
N SER A 155 17.33 46.93 -0.42
CA SER A 155 18.56 47.75 -0.53
C SER A 155 19.38 47.31 -1.75
N ARG A 156 19.34 48.15 -2.78
CA ARG A 156 19.90 47.99 -4.13
C ARG A 156 21.42 48.25 -4.15
N SER A 157 22.21 47.51 -3.36
CA SER A 157 23.67 47.70 -3.32
C SER A 157 24.42 46.36 -3.33
N ASP A 158 24.54 45.74 -4.52
CA ASP A 158 25.24 44.47 -4.79
C ASP A 158 26.74 44.62 -4.49
N SER A 159 27.12 44.34 -3.24
CA SER A 159 28.50 44.40 -2.77
C SER A 159 29.24 43.11 -3.15
N ARG A 160 30.49 43.17 -3.65
CA ARG A 160 31.38 41.98 -3.83
C ARG A 160 31.43 41.08 -2.58
N ARG A 161 31.19 41.65 -1.40
CA ARG A 161 31.06 40.97 -0.09
C ARG A 161 29.83 40.05 0.00
N GLN A 162 28.70 40.43 -0.61
CA GLN A 162 27.49 39.60 -0.72
C GLN A 162 27.73 38.39 -1.63
N ARG A 163 28.43 38.57 -2.76
CA ARG A 163 28.82 37.45 -3.64
C ARG A 163 29.73 36.44 -2.94
N ARG A 164 30.69 36.88 -2.11
CA ARG A 164 31.53 35.99 -1.28
C ARG A 164 30.72 35.26 -0.20
N ARG A 165 29.74 35.91 0.43
CA ARG A 165 28.80 35.27 1.39
C ARG A 165 27.92 34.22 0.72
N ARG A 166 27.40 34.47 -0.49
CA ARG A 166 26.64 33.48 -1.28
C ARG A 166 27.50 32.26 -1.65
N ARG A 167 28.77 32.45 -2.03
CA ARG A 167 29.70 31.34 -2.33
C ARG A 167 30.04 30.50 -1.08
N ARG A 168 30.16 31.11 0.11
CA ARG A 168 30.32 30.36 1.39
C ARG A 168 29.06 29.56 1.74
N ARG A 169 27.86 30.14 1.66
CA ARG A 169 26.59 29.44 1.93
C ARG A 169 26.37 28.20 1.04
N ARG A 170 26.79 28.26 -0.24
CA ARG A 170 26.66 27.12 -1.18
C ARG A 170 27.57 25.93 -0.84
N ARG A 171 28.65 26.13 -0.06
CA ARG A 171 29.57 25.06 0.35
C ARG A 171 29.09 24.31 1.60
N GLU A 172 28.09 24.84 2.30
CA GLU A 172 27.61 24.37 3.61
C GLU A 172 26.29 23.57 3.52
N THR A 173 25.67 23.51 2.34
CA THR A 173 24.47 22.70 2.07
C THR A 173 24.85 21.26 1.70
N VAL A 174 25.47 20.53 2.64
CA VAL A 174 25.55 19.07 2.52
C VAL A 174 24.20 18.51 2.98
N PRO A 175 23.48 17.73 2.14
CA PRO A 175 22.23 17.11 2.57
C PRO A 175 22.46 16.20 3.76
N SER A 176 21.68 16.39 4.84
CA SER A 176 21.70 15.53 6.02
C SER A 176 20.81 14.32 5.77
N TYR A 177 21.25 13.14 6.21
CA TYR A 177 20.52 11.89 6.06
C TYR A 177 20.33 11.19 7.40
N HIS A 178 19.26 10.43 7.51
CA HIS A 178 19.01 9.50 8.59
C HIS A 178 18.88 8.09 8.01
N VAL A 179 19.46 7.11 8.70
CA VAL A 179 19.38 5.70 8.28
C VAL A 179 18.26 5.04 9.05
N VAL A 180 17.33 4.43 8.33
CA VAL A 180 16.21 3.67 8.89
C VAL A 180 16.24 2.26 8.33
N GLU A 181 15.83 1.30 9.15
CA GLU A 181 15.76 -0.10 8.76
C GLU A 181 14.31 -0.49 8.45
N ALA A 182 14.11 -1.28 7.41
CA ALA A 182 12.82 -1.84 7.05
C ALA A 182 12.97 -3.33 6.75
N ILE A 183 11.94 -4.11 7.10
CA ILE A 183 11.93 -5.56 6.96
C ILE A 183 11.39 -5.92 5.58
N LYS A 184 12.21 -6.49 4.70
CA LYS A 184 11.82 -7.05 3.41
C LYS A 184 11.37 -8.50 3.58
N HIS A 185 10.24 -8.89 3.01
CA HIS A 185 9.82 -10.30 2.98
C HIS A 185 10.39 -10.97 1.73
N VAL A 186 11.06 -12.11 1.89
CA VAL A 186 11.72 -12.86 0.80
C VAL A 186 10.91 -14.10 0.44
N GLN A 187 10.31 -14.76 1.43
CA GLN A 187 9.45 -15.91 1.24
C GLN A 187 8.21 -15.78 2.11
N CYS A 188 7.07 -16.22 1.57
CA CYS A 188 5.77 -16.14 2.22
C CYS A 188 5.12 -17.52 2.28
N GLU A 189 4.31 -17.73 3.29
CA GLU A 189 3.54 -18.95 3.47
C GLU A 189 2.20 -18.62 4.15
N CYS A 190 1.18 -19.44 3.89
CA CYS A 190 -0.09 -19.34 4.58
C CYS A 190 0.06 -19.90 6.00
N GLY A 191 0.05 -19.01 6.98
CA GLY A 191 0.13 -19.36 8.40
C GLY A 191 -1.14 -18.97 9.15
N CYS A 192 -1.29 -19.46 10.37
CA CYS A 192 -2.40 -19.10 11.24
C CYS A 192 -2.42 -17.60 11.55
N LYS A 193 -3.63 -17.01 11.57
CA LYS A 193 -3.84 -15.62 12.02
C LYS A 193 -3.38 -15.46 13.46
N VAL A 194 -3.85 -16.34 14.34
CA VAL A 194 -3.43 -16.44 15.75
C VAL A 194 -2.18 -17.31 15.85
N GLN A 195 -1.19 -16.84 16.58
CA GLN A 195 0.06 -17.56 16.90
C GLN A 195 0.03 -18.05 18.34
N GLU A 196 0.89 -19.00 18.67
CA GLU A 196 1.04 -19.51 20.04
C GLU A 196 1.34 -18.39 21.06
N GLN A 197 2.10 -17.37 20.63
CA GLN A 197 2.46 -16.19 21.44
C GLN A 197 1.26 -15.29 21.77
N ASP A 198 0.21 -15.34 20.94
CA ASP A 198 -1.02 -14.59 21.15
C ASP A 198 -1.92 -15.31 22.18
N CYS A 199 -1.68 -16.59 22.44
CA CYS A 199 -2.42 -17.37 23.43
C CYS A 199 -1.83 -17.18 24.83
N ASN A 200 -2.69 -16.99 25.84
CA ASN A 200 -2.26 -17.09 27.23
C ASN A 200 -1.89 -18.56 27.59
N PRO A 201 -0.60 -18.87 27.86
CA PRO A 201 -0.14 -20.24 28.06
C PRO A 201 -0.61 -20.85 29.39
N THR A 202 -1.16 -20.06 30.31
CA THR A 202 -1.68 -20.58 31.59
C THR A 202 -3.03 -21.26 31.40
N ILE A 203 -3.93 -20.68 30.60
CA ILE A 203 -5.32 -21.12 30.41
C ILE A 203 -5.58 -21.80 29.04
N HIS A 204 -4.77 -21.50 28.03
CA HIS A 204 -4.93 -22.04 26.67
C HIS A 204 -3.86 -23.07 26.32
N ASN A 205 -4.25 -24.00 25.44
CA ASN A 205 -3.37 -24.83 24.62
C ASN A 205 -3.55 -24.38 23.16
N TYR A 206 -2.46 -23.97 22.50
CA TYR A 206 -2.52 -23.62 21.09
C TYR A 206 -2.54 -24.89 20.23
N LEU A 207 -3.55 -25.02 19.36
CA LEU A 207 -3.62 -26.09 18.37
C LEU A 207 -3.34 -25.54 16.97
N GLN A 208 -2.18 -25.91 16.42
CA GLN A 208 -1.74 -25.51 15.08
C GLN A 208 -2.71 -25.97 13.99
N SER A 209 -3.33 -27.15 14.13
CA SER A 209 -4.28 -27.71 13.16
C SER A 209 -5.58 -26.90 13.05
N GLU A 210 -6.00 -26.28 14.16
CA GLU A 210 -7.22 -25.46 14.23
C GLU A 210 -6.92 -23.96 14.16
N CYS A 211 -5.64 -23.56 14.14
CA CYS A 211 -5.19 -22.18 14.21
C CYS A 211 -5.86 -21.38 15.35
N ALA A 212 -6.09 -22.03 16.49
CA ALA A 212 -6.89 -21.49 17.59
C ALA A 212 -6.24 -21.78 18.95
N CYS A 213 -6.45 -20.85 19.89
CA CYS A 213 -6.21 -21.08 21.31
C CYS A 213 -7.41 -21.88 21.85
N VAL A 214 -7.18 -23.08 22.35
CA VAL A 214 -8.22 -23.93 22.94
C VAL A 214 -8.07 -23.96 24.44
N CYS A 215 -9.17 -23.82 25.17
CA CYS A 215 -9.17 -23.85 26.62
C CYS A 215 -8.67 -25.20 27.17
N LYS A 216 -7.77 -25.16 28.16
CA LYS A 216 -7.28 -26.37 28.84
C LYS A 216 -8.39 -27.12 29.56
N ARG A 217 -9.29 -26.38 30.20
CA ARG A 217 -10.39 -26.92 31.03
C ARG A 217 -11.63 -27.20 30.18
N ARG A 218 -11.55 -28.20 29.29
CA ARG A 218 -12.68 -28.62 28.43
C ARG A 218 -13.90 -29.15 29.21
N ASP A 219 -13.69 -29.68 30.41
CA ASP A 219 -14.80 -30.17 31.25
C ASP A 219 -15.71 -29.03 31.74
N GLU A 220 -15.15 -27.85 32.01
CA GLU A 220 -15.92 -26.67 32.43
C GLU A 220 -16.69 -26.08 31.24
N GLU A 221 -16.07 -26.05 30.07
CA GLU A 221 -16.70 -25.65 28.81
C GLU A 221 -17.92 -26.52 28.52
N ALA A 222 -17.78 -27.85 28.56
CA ALA A 222 -18.88 -28.77 28.31
C ALA A 222 -20.04 -28.60 29.31
N LYS A 223 -19.74 -28.37 30.60
CA LYS A 223 -20.76 -28.10 31.63
C LYS A 223 -21.46 -26.75 31.40
N CYS A 224 -20.72 -25.74 30.96
CA CYS A 224 -21.27 -24.43 30.62
C CYS A 224 -22.22 -24.50 29.40
N GLU A 225 -21.82 -25.25 28.38
CA GLU A 225 -22.60 -25.44 27.16
C GLU A 225 -23.91 -26.20 27.40
N GLN A 226 -23.94 -27.15 28.35
CA GLN A 226 -25.19 -27.77 28.82
C GLN A 226 -26.17 -26.74 29.40
N GLN A 227 -25.66 -25.65 29.99
CA GLN A 227 -26.44 -24.53 30.52
C GLN A 227 -26.51 -23.34 29.55
N SER A 228 -26.38 -23.60 28.24
CA SER A 228 -26.33 -22.56 27.19
C SER A 228 -27.55 -21.63 27.13
N SER A 229 -28.67 -22.00 27.76
CA SER A 229 -29.87 -21.17 27.88
C SER A 229 -29.68 -19.95 28.79
N ILE A 230 -28.88 -20.07 29.85
CA ILE A 230 -28.64 -19.01 30.84
C ILE A 230 -27.18 -18.56 30.89
N LYS A 231 -26.26 -19.42 30.47
CA LYS A 231 -24.82 -19.15 30.45
C LYS A 231 -24.28 -19.20 29.02
N TYR A 232 -23.09 -18.64 28.84
CA TYR A 232 -22.30 -18.70 27.62
C TYR A 232 -20.83 -18.86 27.98
N TRP A 233 -20.11 -19.57 27.13
CA TRP A 233 -18.66 -19.77 27.30
C TRP A 233 -17.91 -18.70 26.52
N GLU A 234 -16.98 -18.01 27.17
CA GLU A 234 -16.07 -17.07 26.53
C GLU A 234 -14.73 -17.74 26.20
N LYS A 235 -14.38 -17.76 24.91
CA LYS A 235 -13.21 -18.51 24.40
C LYS A 235 -11.86 -17.88 24.78
N ASP A 236 -11.81 -16.58 25.02
CA ASP A 236 -10.57 -15.84 25.30
C ASP A 236 -10.17 -15.90 26.78
N SER A 237 -11.15 -15.98 27.68
CA SER A 237 -10.92 -16.07 29.13
C SER A 237 -11.04 -17.51 29.67
N CYS A 238 -11.60 -18.43 28.86
CA CYS A 238 -11.93 -19.80 29.28
C CYS A 238 -12.77 -19.83 30.55
N ALA A 239 -13.81 -19.00 30.56
CA ALA A 239 -14.73 -18.86 31.67
C ALA A 239 -16.19 -18.90 31.20
N CYS A 240 -17.05 -19.36 32.11
CA CYS A 240 -18.48 -19.45 31.89
C CYS A 240 -19.15 -18.22 32.50
N TYR A 241 -19.81 -17.43 31.65
CA TYR A 241 -20.53 -16.23 32.06
C TYR A 241 -22.04 -16.39 31.89
N CYS A 242 -22.79 -15.60 32.63
CA CYS A 242 -24.25 -15.54 32.61
C CYS A 242 -24.67 -14.53 31.55
N ARG A 243 -25.65 -14.87 30.74
CA ARG A 243 -26.12 -14.02 29.64
C ARG A 243 -26.80 -12.74 30.11
N LYS A 244 -27.43 -12.78 31.30
CA LYS A 244 -28.19 -11.66 31.88
C LYS A 244 -27.72 -11.41 33.31
N PRO A 245 -26.58 -10.72 33.49
CA PRO A 245 -26.19 -10.24 34.81
C PRO A 245 -27.20 -9.20 35.31
N VAL A 246 -27.58 -9.28 36.58
CA VAL A 246 -28.50 -8.33 37.22
C VAL A 246 -27.68 -7.43 38.13
N GLU A 247 -28.00 -6.13 38.14
CA GLU A 247 -27.39 -5.19 39.09
C GLU A 247 -27.98 -5.43 40.49
N CYS A 248 -27.11 -5.80 41.43
CA CYS A 248 -27.51 -6.06 42.81
C CYS A 248 -27.68 -4.75 43.59
N GLY A 249 -28.61 -4.74 44.55
CA GLY A 249 -28.80 -3.61 45.47
C GLY A 249 -27.63 -3.44 46.46
N THR A 250 -27.67 -2.38 47.27
CA THR A 250 -26.60 -2.09 48.24
C THR A 250 -26.40 -3.24 49.23
N GLY A 251 -25.25 -3.91 49.11
CA GLY A 251 -24.81 -4.99 50.01
C GLY A 251 -24.92 -6.41 49.45
N GLU A 252 -25.47 -6.59 48.25
CA GLU A 252 -25.56 -7.89 47.57
C GLU A 252 -24.52 -8.02 46.44
N PHE A 253 -24.10 -9.25 46.14
CA PHE A 253 -23.13 -9.55 45.07
C PHE A 253 -23.71 -10.57 44.11
N PHE A 254 -23.52 -10.34 42.81
CA PHE A 254 -23.98 -11.25 41.76
C PHE A 254 -23.08 -12.49 41.68
N SER A 255 -23.68 -13.69 41.68
CA SER A 255 -22.95 -14.94 41.54
C SER A 255 -22.95 -15.44 40.09
N GLN A 256 -21.75 -15.65 39.56
CA GLN A 256 -21.55 -16.21 38.22
C GLN A 256 -21.96 -17.69 38.12
N ASP A 257 -21.99 -18.40 39.26
CA ASP A 257 -22.31 -19.83 39.32
C ASP A 257 -23.82 -20.09 39.28
N SER A 258 -24.61 -19.29 40.00
CA SER A 258 -26.07 -19.43 40.04
C SER A 258 -26.80 -18.49 39.08
N CYS A 259 -26.10 -17.51 38.50
CA CYS A 259 -26.66 -16.42 37.68
C CYS A 259 -27.76 -15.64 38.41
N LYS A 260 -27.54 -15.35 39.70
CA LYS A 260 -28.45 -14.62 40.58
C LYS A 260 -27.69 -13.66 41.48
#